data_AF-T0ZSM2-F1
#
_entry.id   AF-T0ZSM2-F1
#
_cell.length_a   1.000
_cell.length_b   1.000
_cell.length_c   1.000
_cell.angle_alpha   90.00
_cell.angle_beta   90.00
_cell.angle_gamma   90.00
#
_symmetry.space_group_name_H-M   'P 1'
#
loop_
_entity.id
_entity.type
_entity.pdbx_description
1 polymer ?
#
loop_
_entity_poly.entity_id
_entity_poly.type
_entity_poly.pdbx_seq_one_letter_code
_entity_poly.pdbx_strand_id
1 'polypeptide(L)'
;TLPLAIVPEVHRISHLPIIVDPSQGTGHAHLVPDMCRAAVACGADGLIIECHNDPEHALTDGAQSITPQGLKSLMASLKKIAAAVDREI
;
A
#
# COMPACT_ATOMS: atom_id res chain seq x y z
N THR A 1 -9.20 5.86 -8.82
CA THR A 1 -9.67 4.52 -8.38
C THR A 1 -8.49 3.58 -8.40
N LEU A 2 -8.33 2.73 -7.39
CA LEU A 2 -7.23 1.76 -7.31
C LEU A 2 -7.69 0.36 -7.76
N PRO A 3 -7.32 -0.12 -8.96
CA PRO A 3 -7.86 -1.37 -9.50
C PRO A 3 -7.11 -2.59 -8.96
N LEU A 4 -7.54 -3.15 -7.83
CA LEU A 4 -6.86 -4.31 -7.21
C LEU A 4 -7.02 -5.64 -7.98
N ALA A 5 -8.03 -5.77 -8.84
CA ALA A 5 -8.23 -6.96 -9.66
C ALA A 5 -7.07 -7.23 -10.63
N ILE A 6 -6.24 -6.22 -10.92
CA ILE A 6 -5.07 -6.37 -11.79
C ILE A 6 -3.97 -7.22 -11.13
N VAL A 7 -3.92 -7.29 -9.80
CA VAL A 7 -2.90 -8.05 -9.06
C VAL A 7 -2.94 -9.53 -9.40
N PRO A 8 -4.06 -10.26 -9.17
CA PRO A 8 -4.13 -11.67 -9.55
C PRO A 8 -4.10 -11.89 -11.07
N GLU A 9 -4.58 -10.94 -11.87
CA GLU A 9 -4.54 -11.06 -13.32
C GLU A 9 -3.11 -10.97 -13.86
N VAL A 10 -2.27 -10.09 -13.32
CA VAL A 10 -0.86 -9.99 -13.71
C VAL A 10 -0.09 -11.25 -13.32
N HIS A 11 -0.34 -11.83 -12.15
CA HIS A 11 0.24 -13.13 -11.80
C HIS A 11 -0.14 -14.25 -12.78
N ARG A 12 -1.33 -14.17 -13.40
CA ARG A 12 -1.78 -15.15 -14.40
C ARG A 12 -1.10 -14.98 -15.75
N ILE A 13 -0.80 -13.75 -16.16
CA ILE A 13 -0.29 -13.43 -17.51
C ILE A 13 1.20 -13.11 -17.56
N SER A 14 1.84 -12.93 -16.40
CA SER A 14 3.24 -12.53 -16.28
C SER A 14 3.90 -13.23 -15.09
N HIS A 15 5.20 -13.46 -15.21
CA HIS A 15 6.05 -13.95 -14.12
C HIS A 15 6.73 -12.81 -13.34
N LEU A 16 6.53 -11.55 -13.76
CA LEU A 16 7.12 -10.39 -13.10
C LEU A 16 6.33 -10.02 -11.84
N PRO A 17 7.01 -9.50 -10.80
CA PRO A 17 6.33 -9.04 -9.59
C PRO A 17 5.45 -7.83 -9.89
N ILE A 18 4.33 -7.72 -9.17
CA ILE A 18 3.46 -6.55 -9.19
C ILE A 18 3.46 -5.82 -7.86
N ILE A 19 3.70 -4.52 -7.93
CA ILE A 19 3.72 -3.61 -6.79
C ILE A 19 2.52 -2.68 -6.89
N VAL A 20 1.84 -2.44 -5.77
CA VAL A 20 0.73 -1.50 -5.69
C VAL A 20 1.19 -0.21 -5.02
N ASP A 21 0.78 0.94 -5.55
CA ASP A 21 0.96 2.26 -4.93
C ASP A 21 -0.39 2.82 -4.47
N PRO A 22 -0.74 2.64 -3.18
CA PRO A 22 -1.96 3.20 -2.61
C PRO A 22 -1.91 4.72 -2.40
N SER A 23 -0.73 5.32 -2.29
CA SER A 23 -0.58 6.77 -2.10
C SER A 23 -1.06 7.49 -3.36
N GLN A 24 -0.38 7.27 -4.49
CA GLN A 24 -0.75 7.89 -5.77
C GLN A 24 -2.08 7.35 -6.30
N GLY A 25 -2.36 6.06 -6.11
CA GLY A 25 -3.59 5.43 -6.63
C GLY A 25 -4.88 5.93 -5.97
N THR A 26 -4.79 6.48 -4.76
CA THR A 26 -5.94 7.06 -4.05
C THR A 26 -5.89 8.58 -3.94
N GLY A 27 -4.70 9.19 -3.87
CA GLY A 27 -4.51 10.62 -3.64
C GLY A 27 -4.84 11.10 -2.23
N HIS A 28 -5.12 10.19 -1.28
CA HIS A 28 -5.62 10.56 0.04
C HIS A 28 -5.03 9.70 1.16
N ALA A 29 -4.32 10.35 2.11
CA ALA A 29 -3.59 9.67 3.18
C ALA A 29 -4.50 8.79 4.07
N HIS A 30 -5.77 9.16 4.26
CA HIS A 30 -6.71 8.37 5.06
C HIS A 30 -7.12 7.04 4.41
N LEU A 31 -6.99 6.92 3.08
CA LEU A 31 -7.29 5.68 2.34
C LEU A 31 -6.08 4.75 2.24
N VAL A 32 -4.86 5.29 2.37
CA VAL A 32 -3.60 4.53 2.21
C VAL A 32 -3.55 3.29 3.10
N PRO A 33 -3.83 3.34 4.43
CA PRO A 33 -3.72 2.16 5.28
C PRO A 33 -4.63 1.01 4.86
N ASP A 34 -5.87 1.29 4.48
CA ASP A 34 -6.85 0.26 4.11
C ASP A 34 -6.56 -0.30 2.73
N MET A 35 -6.13 0.53 1.80
CA MET A 35 -5.73 0.09 0.47
C MET A 35 -4.42 -0.72 0.49
N CYS A 36 -3.47 -0.41 1.38
CA CYS A 36 -2.31 -1.26 1.63
C CYS A 36 -2.70 -2.66 2.12
N ARG A 37 -3.65 -2.76 3.07
CA ARG A 37 -4.15 -4.06 3.56
C ARG A 37 -4.84 -4.83 2.45
N ALA A 38 -5.68 -4.17 1.66
CA ALA A 38 -6.38 -4.78 0.54
C ALA A 38 -5.41 -5.28 -0.53
N ALA A 39 -4.36 -4.50 -0.84
CA ALA A 39 -3.31 -4.89 -1.78
C ALA A 39 -2.52 -6.12 -1.30
N VAL A 40 -2.14 -6.18 -0.02
CA VAL A 40 -1.50 -7.38 0.56
C VAL A 40 -2.46 -8.58 0.50
N ALA A 41 -3.71 -8.40 0.90
CA ALA A 41 -4.72 -9.46 0.90
C ALA A 41 -5.02 -10.01 -0.50
N CYS A 42 -4.97 -9.16 -1.54
CA CYS A 42 -5.15 -9.61 -2.93
C CYS A 42 -3.86 -10.18 -3.56
N GLY A 43 -2.77 -10.25 -2.80
CA GLY A 43 -1.55 -10.96 -3.19
C GLY A 43 -0.43 -10.09 -3.75
N ALA A 44 -0.48 -8.75 -3.63
CA ALA A 44 0.57 -7.88 -4.17
C ALA A 44 1.97 -8.29 -3.66
N ASP A 45 2.98 -8.20 -4.55
CA ASP A 45 4.36 -8.60 -4.24
C ASP A 45 5.13 -7.48 -3.52
N GLY A 46 4.61 -6.26 -3.56
CA GLY A 46 5.14 -5.15 -2.79
C GLY A 46 4.16 -3.99 -2.72
N LEU A 47 4.51 -3.02 -1.88
CA LEU A 47 3.81 -1.75 -1.75
C LEU A 47 4.80 -0.61 -1.96
N ILE A 48 4.36 0.45 -2.64
CA ILE A 48 4.99 1.77 -2.62
C ILE A 48 4.10 2.69 -1.79
N ILE A 49 4.68 3.33 -0.78
CA ILE A 49 3.95 4.15 0.19
C ILE A 49 4.73 5.44 0.40
N GLU A 50 4.06 6.57 0.22
CA GLU A 50 4.65 7.88 0.49
C GLU A 50 4.53 8.22 1.98
N CYS A 51 5.63 8.73 2.53
CA CYS A 51 5.75 9.07 3.94
C CYS A 51 6.46 10.40 4.10
N HIS A 52 5.87 11.31 4.89
CA HIS A 52 6.47 12.60 5.22
C HIS A 52 6.33 12.88 6.72
N ASN A 53 7.35 13.48 7.33
CA ASN A 53 7.34 13.82 8.75
C ASN A 53 6.34 14.94 9.09
N ASP A 54 6.07 15.82 8.13
CA ASP A 54 5.12 16.93 8.23
C ASP A 54 4.30 17.08 6.94
N PRO A 55 3.28 16.23 6.70
CA PRO A 55 2.56 16.22 5.43
C PRO A 55 1.89 17.54 5.07
N GLU A 56 1.51 18.35 6.07
CA GLU A 56 0.85 19.65 5.86
C GLU A 56 1.78 20.68 5.18
N HIS A 57 3.09 20.54 5.36
CA HIS A 57 4.11 21.43 4.79
C HIS A 57 4.99 20.75 3.73
N ALA A 58 4.59 19.57 3.23
CA ALA A 58 5.31 18.90 2.16
C ALA A 58 5.30 19.73 0.87
N LEU A 59 6.44 19.82 0.18
CA LEU A 59 6.55 20.56 -1.10
C LEU A 59 5.70 19.92 -2.21
N THR A 60 5.54 18.60 -2.15
CA THR A 60 4.75 17.78 -3.07
C THR A 60 4.06 16.68 -2.29
N ASP A 61 2.89 16.24 -2.78
CA ASP A 61 2.22 15.01 -2.35
C ASP A 61 1.91 14.87 -0.83
N GLY A 62 1.77 16.01 -0.13
CA GLY A 62 1.39 16.04 1.28
C GLY A 62 0.04 15.38 1.57
N ALA A 63 -0.96 15.55 0.69
CA ALA A 63 -2.32 15.04 0.88
C ALA A 63 -2.42 13.50 0.93
N GLN A 64 -1.45 12.79 0.35
CA GLN A 64 -1.41 11.33 0.26
C GLN A 64 -0.26 10.69 1.04
N SER A 65 0.59 11.52 1.65
CA SER A 65 1.69 11.09 2.51
C SER A 65 1.17 10.75 3.90
N ILE A 66 1.51 9.57 4.40
CA ILE A 66 1.27 9.21 5.81
C ILE A 66 2.45 9.67 6.68
N THR A 67 2.25 9.73 8.00
CA THR A 67 3.34 10.05 8.93
C THR A 67 4.20 8.82 9.23
N PRO A 68 5.46 8.98 9.70
CA PRO A 68 6.29 7.86 10.14
C PRO A 68 5.62 7.00 11.22
N GLN A 69 4.88 7.62 12.13
CA GLN A 69 4.11 6.91 13.15
C GLN A 69 2.93 6.13 12.54
N GLY A 70 2.25 6.72 11.54
CA GLY A 70 1.22 6.04 10.75
C GLY A 70 1.78 4.83 10.02
N LEU A 71 2.94 4.96 9.38
CA LEU A 71 3.64 3.87 8.70
C LEU A 71 4.01 2.74 9.67
N LYS A 72 4.54 3.07 10.85
CA LYS A 72 4.86 2.08 11.89
C LYS A 72 3.63 1.25 12.30
N SER A 73 2.50 1.94 12.54
CA SER A 73 1.23 1.28 12.87
C SER A 73 0.70 0.44 11.71
N LEU A 74 0.83 0.93 10.48
CA LEU A 74 0.45 0.21 9.27
C LEU A 74 1.26 -1.10 9.14
N MET A 75 2.59 -1.05 9.26
CA MET A 75 3.44 -2.25 9.16
C MET A 75 3.06 -3.34 10.16
N ALA A 76 2.73 -2.96 11.41
CA ALA A 76 2.27 -3.93 12.41
C ALA A 76 0.97 -4.64 12.00
N SER A 77 0.10 -3.96 11.25
CA SER A 77 -1.12 -4.55 10.74
C SER A 77 -0.91 -5.37 9.46
N LEU A 78 -0.04 -4.93 8.56
CA LEU A 78 0.27 -5.64 7.31
C LEU A 78 0.85 -7.01 7.60
N LYS A 79 1.72 -7.14 8.61
CA LYS A 79 2.26 -8.44 9.06
C LYS A 79 1.17 -9.45 9.42
N LYS A 80 0.09 -9.00 10.07
CA LYS A 80 -1.04 -9.87 10.44
C LYS A 80 -1.83 -10.31 9.21
N ILE A 81 -2.06 -9.39 8.26
CA ILE A 81 -2.79 -9.68 7.03
C ILE A 81 -1.97 -10.63 6.14
N ALA A 82 -0.67 -10.36 5.97
CA ALA A 82 0.22 -11.22 5.20
C ALA A 82 0.22 -12.66 5.73
N ALA A 83 0.39 -12.82 7.05
CA ALA A 83 0.32 -14.13 7.69
C ALA A 83 -1.02 -14.85 7.47
N ALA A 84 -2.13 -14.09 7.42
CA ALA A 84 -3.46 -14.65 7.16
C ALA A 84 -3.69 -15.08 5.70
N VAL A 85 -2.83 -14.66 4.77
CA VAL A 85 -2.86 -15.04 3.35
C VAL A 85 -1.59 -15.78 2.93
N ASP A 86 -0.92 -16.44 3.88
CA ASP A 86 0.28 -17.27 3.66
C ASP A 86 1.47 -16.52 3.01
N ARG A 87 1.67 -15.25 3.38
CA ARG A 87 2.77 -14.38 2.93
C ARG A 87 3.57 -13.80 4.10
N GLU A 88 4.79 -13.35 3.81
CA GLU A 88 5.71 -12.74 4.78
C GLU A 88 6.01 -11.28 4.43
N ILE A 89 6.19 -10.42 5.46
CA ILE A 89 6.57 -8.99 5.37
C ILE A 89 7.56 -8.63 6.50
#